data_AF-A0A535NTT6-F1
#
_entry.id   AF-A0A535NTT6-F1
#
_cell.length_a   1.000
_cell.length_b   1.000
_cell.length_c   1.000
_cell.angle_alpha   90.00
_cell.angle_beta   90.00
_cell.angle_gamma   90.00
#
_symmetry.space_group_name_H-M   'P 1'
#
loop_
_entity.id
_entity.type
_entity.pdbx_description
1 polymer ?
#
loop_
_entity_poly.entity_id
_entity_poly.type
_entity_poly.pdbx_seq_one_letter_code
_entity_poly.pdbx_strand_id
1 'polypeptide(L)'
;QVAKDIAKTIRASSGGLPNVKALGFALADRGMVQVSMNLTDYRVTNIWKVFSVIRDEAHRRGVDVDASEIVGTIPLAAAVGVIKDAIIAPAFRMDQILEKRVWAGE
;
A
#
# COMPACT_ATOMS: atom_id res chain seq x y z
N GLN A 1 14.37 13.22 6.53
CA GLN A 1 15.33 12.13 6.28
C GLN A 1 14.60 10.78 6.21
N VAL A 2 13.88 10.38 7.27
CA VAL A 2 13.17 9.09 7.38
C VAL A 2 12.28 8.70 6.19
N ALA A 3 11.31 9.54 5.78
CA ALA A 3 10.42 9.18 4.67
C ALA A 3 11.16 9.01 3.33
N LYS A 4 12.23 9.78 3.08
CA LYS A 4 13.05 9.64 1.87
C LYS A 4 13.83 8.33 1.88
N ASP A 5 14.33 7.93 3.05
CA ASP A 5 15.04 6.66 3.21
C ASP A 5 14.09 5.48 3.04
N ILE A 6 12.90 5.50 3.67
CA ILE A 6 11.86 4.47 3.49
C ILE A 6 11.45 4.39 2.00
N ALA A 7 11.19 5.53 1.36
CA ALA A 7 10.86 5.58 -0.07
C ALA A 7 11.95 4.97 -0.95
N LYS A 8 13.23 5.19 -0.61
CA LYS A 8 14.37 4.57 -1.31
C LYS A 8 14.40 3.06 -1.07
N THR A 9 14.13 2.58 0.16
CA THR A 9 14.07 1.15 0.48
C THR A 9 12.99 0.42 -0.33
N ILE A 10 11.80 1.01 -0.48
CA ILE A 10 10.66 0.30 -1.10
C ILE A 10 10.62 0.43 -2.62
N ARG A 11 11.20 1.47 -3.24
CA ARG A 11 11.02 1.72 -4.68
C ARG A 11 11.87 0.77 -5.54
N ALA A 12 11.25 0.27 -6.61
CA ALA A 12 11.87 -0.65 -7.56
C ALA A 12 13.17 -0.12 -8.16
N SER A 13 13.21 1.18 -8.50
CA SER A 13 14.40 1.81 -9.11
C SER A 13 15.63 1.88 -8.19
N SER A 14 15.48 1.51 -6.92
CA SER A 14 16.59 1.38 -5.96
C SER A 14 16.78 -0.05 -5.46
N GLY A 15 16.20 -1.04 -6.15
CA GLY A 15 16.28 -2.46 -5.80
C GLY A 15 15.23 -2.91 -4.78
N GLY A 16 14.22 -2.07 -4.50
CA GLY A 16 13.11 -2.39 -3.60
C GLY A 16 12.08 -3.32 -4.24
N LEU A 17 10.82 -3.15 -3.83
CA LEU A 17 9.72 -3.99 -4.29
C LEU A 17 9.41 -3.72 -5.77
N PRO A 18 9.15 -4.77 -6.58
CA PRO A 18 8.81 -4.60 -7.99
C PRO A 18 7.54 -3.77 -8.13
N ASN A 19 7.44 -2.98 -9.20
CA ASN A 19 6.27 -2.15 -9.52
C ASN A 19 5.93 -1.07 -8.47
N VAL A 20 6.85 -0.76 -7.55
CA VAL A 20 6.71 0.35 -6.60
C VAL A 20 7.54 1.54 -7.05
N LYS A 21 6.90 2.70 -7.17
CA LYS A 21 7.58 4.00 -7.22
C LYS A 21 7.29 4.73 -5.92
N ALA A 22 8.29 5.36 -5.31
CA ALA A 22 8.08 6.06 -4.05
C ALA A 22 8.97 7.30 -3.89
N LEU A 23 8.44 8.28 -3.17
CA LEU A 23 9.09 9.53 -2.77
C LEU A 23 8.77 9.85 -1.30
N GLY A 24 9.65 10.62 -0.67
CA GLY A 24 9.48 11.07 0.72
C GLY A 24 9.33 12.58 0.81
N PHE A 25 8.30 13.03 1.51
CA PHE A 25 7.94 14.43 1.69
C PHE A 25 7.93 14.81 3.17
N ALA A 26 8.17 16.10 3.46
CA ALA A 26 7.96 16.67 4.77
C ALA A 26 6.61 17.38 4.78
N LEU A 27 5.83 17.18 5.84
CA LEU A 27 4.58 17.88 6.12
C LEU A 27 4.84 18.79 7.32
N ALA A 28 5.50 19.93 7.05
CA ALA A 28 6.06 20.79 8.09
C ALA A 28 4.99 21.39 9.01
N ASP A 29 3.82 21.69 8.45
CA ASP A 29 2.62 22.18 9.13
C ASP A 29 2.04 21.18 10.14
N ARG A 30 2.29 19.89 9.93
CA ARG A 30 1.80 18.80 10.79
C ARG A 30 2.89 18.18 11.67
N GLY A 31 4.14 18.63 11.53
CA GLY A 31 5.28 18.00 12.21
C GLY A 31 5.51 16.55 11.76
N MET A 32 5.09 16.19 10.55
CA MET A 32 5.09 14.82 10.03
C MET A 32 5.94 14.67 8.78
N VAL A 33 6.14 13.42 8.35
CA VAL A 33 6.70 13.08 7.04
C VAL A 33 5.78 12.08 6.34
N GLN A 34 5.77 12.10 5.02
CA GLN A 34 4.92 11.21 4.23
C GLN A 34 5.76 10.42 3.21
N VAL A 35 5.52 9.12 3.15
CA VAL A 35 5.97 8.27 2.04
C VAL A 35 4.83 8.24 1.04
N SER A 36 5.00 8.91 -0.10
CA SER A 36 4.07 8.81 -1.23
C SER A 36 4.55 7.71 -2.16
N MET A 37 3.64 6.88 -2.64
CA MET A 37 3.98 5.79 -3.54
C MET A 37 2.91 5.58 -4.62
N ASN A 38 3.37 5.12 -5.77
CA ASN A 38 2.52 4.60 -6.83
C ASN A 38 2.82 3.11 -7.03
N LEU A 39 1.75 2.31 -7.09
CA LEU A 39 1.81 0.92 -7.54
C LEU A 39 1.51 0.87 -9.04
N THR A 40 2.53 0.60 -9.86
CA THR A 40 2.34 0.51 -11.31
C THR A 40 1.72 -0.80 -11.75
N ASP A 41 1.80 -1.84 -10.92
CA ASP A 41 1.06 -3.09 -11.09
C ASP A 41 0.75 -3.72 -9.71
N TYR A 42 -0.49 -3.59 -9.26
CA TYR A 42 -0.94 -4.12 -7.97
C TYR A 42 -1.01 -5.65 -7.93
N ARG A 43 -0.96 -6.32 -9.09
CA ARG A 43 -1.03 -7.79 -9.20
C ARG A 43 0.32 -8.44 -8.92
N VAL A 44 1.41 -7.70 -9.12
CA VAL A 44 2.78 -8.14 -8.82
C VAL A 44 3.13 -7.78 -7.37
N THR A 45 2.85 -6.54 -6.97
CA THR A 45 3.04 -6.07 -5.59
C THR A 45 1.78 -5.41 -5.11
N ASN A 46 1.09 -6.01 -4.13
CA ASN A 46 -0.15 -5.44 -3.62
C ASN A 46 0.09 -4.35 -2.56
N ILE A 47 -0.99 -3.62 -2.25
CA ILE A 47 -0.98 -2.50 -1.29
C ILE A 47 -0.54 -2.97 0.10
N TRP A 48 -1.05 -4.12 0.57
CA TRP A 48 -0.73 -4.65 1.90
C TRP A 48 0.76 -4.90 2.09
N LYS A 49 1.41 -5.52 1.10
CA LYS A 49 2.84 -5.85 1.13
C LYS A 49 3.70 -4.61 1.24
N VAL A 50 3.41 -3.56 0.47
CA VAL A 50 4.21 -2.34 0.56
C VAL A 50 3.94 -1.62 1.87
N PHE A 51 2.68 -1.55 2.30
CA PHE A 51 2.31 -0.91 3.56
C PHE A 51 2.96 -1.58 4.78
N SER A 52 2.99 -2.93 4.83
CA SER A 52 3.64 -3.64 5.92
C SER A 52 5.15 -3.39 5.95
N VAL A 53 5.81 -3.36 4.79
CA VAL A 53 7.24 -3.01 4.70
C VAL A 53 7.50 -1.57 5.15
N ILE A 54 6.64 -0.61 4.78
CA ILE A 54 6.74 0.78 5.26
C ILE A 54 6.62 0.83 6.78
N ARG A 55 5.62 0.16 7.36
CA ARG A 55 5.40 0.14 8.82
C ARG A 55 6.58 -0.48 9.55
N ASP A 56 7.11 -1.60 9.06
CA ASP A 56 8.27 -2.25 9.69
C ASP A 56 9.52 -1.37 9.60
N GLU A 57 9.73 -0.69 8.47
CA GLU A 57 10.86 0.21 8.24
C GLU A 57 10.77 1.51 9.06
N ALA A 58 9.55 2.02 9.27
CA ALA A 58 9.23 3.12 10.18
C ALA A 58 9.53 2.72 11.63
N HIS A 59 9.01 1.57 12.08
CA HIS A 59 9.24 1.06 13.43
C HIS A 59 10.74 0.83 13.72
N ARG A 60 11.50 0.28 12.76
CA ARG A 60 12.97 0.15 12.87
C ARG A 60 13.71 1.48 13.08
N ARG A 61 13.08 2.60 12.71
CA ARG A 61 13.62 3.96 12.87
C ARG A 61 13.04 4.70 14.08
N GLY A 62 12.25 4.01 14.91
CA GLY A 62 11.62 4.62 16.09
C GLY A 62 10.54 5.64 15.74
N VAL A 63 9.89 5.50 14.58
CA VAL A 63 8.74 6.32 14.20
C VAL A 63 7.52 5.45 13.92
N ASP A 64 6.35 5.93 14.32
CA ASP A 64 5.08 5.26 14.06
C ASP A 64 4.40 5.80 12.79
N VAL A 65 3.58 4.94 12.18
CA VAL A 65 2.71 5.34 11.07
C VAL A 65 1.35 5.72 11.67
N ASP A 66 1.06 7.02 11.66
CA ASP A 66 -0.19 7.58 12.20
C ASP A 66 -1.41 7.26 11.31
N ALA A 67 -1.28 7.48 10.00
CA ALA A 67 -2.35 7.27 9.04
C ALA A 67 -1.81 6.94 7.63
N SER A 68 -2.69 6.41 6.77
CA SER A 68 -2.45 6.28 5.34
C SER A 68 -3.68 6.73 4.55
N GLU A 69 -3.47 7.06 3.28
CA GLU A 69 -4.53 7.51 2.38
C GLU A 69 -4.41 6.85 1.01
N ILE A 70 -5.55 6.72 0.33
CA ILE A 70 -5.61 6.38 -1.08
C ILE A 70 -5.95 7.66 -1.83
N VAL A 71 -5.09 8.06 -2.78
CA VAL A 71 -5.35 9.20 -3.64
C VAL A 71 -6.17 8.75 -4.85
N GLY A 72 -7.40 9.24 -4.96
CA GLY A 72 -8.32 8.91 -6.06
C GLY A 72 -9.03 7.57 -5.89
N THR A 73 -9.16 6.80 -6.97
CA THR A 73 -9.84 5.49 -6.98
C THR A 73 -8.85 4.36 -7.20
N ILE A 74 -9.21 3.16 -6.70
CA ILE A 74 -8.44 1.93 -6.93
C ILE A 74 -9.32 0.83 -7.52
N PRO A 75 -8.75 -0.13 -8.26
CA PRO A 75 -9.50 -1.31 -8.70
C PRO A 75 -10.00 -2.14 -7.52
N LEU A 76 -11.22 -2.67 -7.61
CA LEU A 76 -11.76 -3.57 -6.58
C LEU A 76 -10.85 -4.77 -6.34
N ALA A 77 -10.22 -5.31 -7.38
CA ALA A 77 -9.27 -6.41 -7.25
C ALA A 77 -8.05 -6.07 -6.39
N ALA A 78 -7.60 -4.81 -6.38
CA ALA A 78 -6.53 -4.36 -5.49
C ALA A 78 -7.00 -4.33 -4.03
N ALA A 79 -8.22 -3.84 -3.76
CA ALA A 79 -8.81 -3.83 -2.43
C ALA A 79 -9.04 -5.25 -1.88
N VAL A 80 -9.61 -6.15 -2.69
CA VAL A 80 -9.79 -7.55 -2.32
C VAL A 80 -8.45 -8.24 -2.08
N GLY A 81 -7.44 -7.94 -2.90
CA GLY A 81 -6.08 -8.45 -2.73
C GLY A 81 -5.47 -8.10 -1.37
N VAL A 82 -5.78 -6.93 -0.81
CA VAL A 82 -5.36 -6.56 0.55
C VAL A 82 -5.94 -7.51 1.58
N ILE A 83 -7.25 -7.80 1.50
CA ILE A 83 -7.92 -8.70 2.46
C ILE A 83 -7.26 -10.08 2.41
N LYS A 84 -7.05 -10.63 1.20
CA LYS A 84 -6.45 -11.96 1.03
C LYS A 84 -5.10 -12.10 1.75
N ASP A 85 -4.26 -11.08 1.63
CA ASP A 85 -2.90 -11.12 2.16
C ASP A 85 -2.81 -10.67 3.62
N ALA A 86 -3.65 -9.73 4.05
CA ALA A 86 -3.64 -9.20 5.41
C ALA A 86 -4.10 -10.23 6.45
N ILE A 87 -5.08 -11.06 6.11
CA ILE A 87 -5.63 -12.08 7.01
C ILE A 87 -5.36 -13.52 6.55
N ILE A 88 -4.50 -13.71 5.55
CA ILE A 88 -4.08 -15.03 5.05
C ILE A 88 -5.29 -15.88 4.63
N ALA A 89 -6.14 -15.31 3.77
CA ALA A 89 -7.35 -15.94 3.27
C ALA A 89 -7.23 -16.30 1.77
N PRO A 90 -6.42 -17.31 1.39
CA PRO A 90 -6.16 -17.63 -0.03
C PRO A 90 -7.42 -18.08 -0.77
N ALA A 91 -8.36 -18.72 -0.06
CA ALA A 91 -9.63 -19.18 -0.59
C ALA A 91 -10.67 -18.06 -0.76
N PHE A 92 -10.42 -16.83 -0.28
CA PHE A 92 -11.34 -15.73 -0.46
C PHE A 92 -11.40 -15.32 -1.93
N ARG A 93 -12.62 -15.17 -2.45
CA ARG A 93 -12.92 -14.97 -3.86
C ARG A 93 -13.74 -13.71 -4.10
N MET A 94 -13.61 -13.17 -5.32
CA MET A 94 -14.32 -11.97 -5.74
C MET A 94 -15.86 -12.12 -5.72
N ASP A 95 -16.38 -13.33 -5.93
CA ASP A 95 -17.83 -13.64 -5.90
C ASP A 95 -18.41 -13.66 -4.48
N GLN A 96 -17.57 -13.59 -3.45
CA GLN A 96 -18.00 -13.42 -2.06
C GLN A 96 -18.23 -11.95 -1.69
N ILE A 97 -17.92 -11.00 -2.58
CA ILE A 97 -18.25 -9.58 -2.41
C ILE A 97 -19.71 -9.37 -2.79
N LEU A 98 -20.52 -8.87 -1.85
CA LEU A 98 -21.97 -8.71 -2.02
C LEU A 98 -22.29 -7.86 -3.25
N GLU A 99 -21.66 -6.70 -3.38
CA GLU A 99 -21.88 -5.76 -4.46
C GLU A 99 -21.58 -6.40 -5.83
N LYS A 100 -20.61 -7.32 -5.90
CA LYS A 100 -20.31 -8.05 -7.15
C LYS A 100 -21.42 -9.00 -7.58
N ARG A 101 -22.25 -9.47 -6.64
CA ARG A 101 -23.42 -10.29 -6.93
C ARG A 101 -24.63 -9.43 -7.28
N VAL A 102 -24.78 -8.28 -6.63
CA VAL A 102 -25.86 -7.32 -6.90
C VAL A 102 -25.69 -6.70 -8.28
N TRP A 103 -24.52 -6.15 -8.59
CA TRP A 103 -24.23 -5.54 -9.89
C TRP A 103 -24.24 -6.51 -11.08
N ALA A 104 -24.17 -7.81 -10.84
CA ALA A 104 -24.27 -8.82 -11.90
C ALA A 104 -25.72 -9.18 -12.25
N GLY A 105 -26.68 -8.78 -11.40
CA GLY A 105 -28.12 -8.96 -11.64
C GLY A 105 -28.82 -7.70 -12.15
N GLU A 106 -28.10 -6.58 -12.25
CA GLU A 106 -28.50 -5.34 -12.95
C GLU A 106 -27.96 -5.36 -14.39
#